data_AF-A0A832GNE8-F1
#
_entry.id   AF-A0A832GNE8-F1
#
_cell.length_a   1.000
_cell.length_b   1.000
_cell.length_c   1.000
_cell.angle_alpha   90.00
_cell.angle_beta   90.00
_cell.angle_gamma   90.00
#
_symmetry.space_group_name_H-M   'P 1'
#
loop_
_entity.id
_entity.type
_entity.pdbx_description
1 polymer ?
#
loop_
_entity_poly.entity_id
_entity_poly.type
_entity_poly.pdbx_seq_one_letter_code
_entity_poly.pdbx_strand_id
1 'polypeptide(L)'
;MVLDMIETHVRVVRADQHYGKFEIEPLERGYGTTLGNALRRVLLSSIPGYAVTSIRIEGVLSEFEPIPGVKEDTVHFLLNLKNLALRPTTAQP
;
A
#
# COMPACT_ATOMS: atom_id res chain seq x y z
N MET A 1 -28.59 36.18 3.03
CA MET A 1 -27.36 35.39 3.25
C MET A 1 -27.45 34.18 2.35
N VAL A 2 -27.01 34.33 1.10
CA VAL A 2 -26.82 33.19 0.20
C VAL A 2 -25.46 32.64 0.60
N LEU A 3 -25.44 31.43 1.18
CA LEU A 3 -24.20 30.68 1.31
C LEU A 3 -23.85 30.29 -0.13
N ASP A 4 -22.90 30.98 -0.76
CA ASP A 4 -22.36 30.52 -2.04
C ASP A 4 -21.91 29.07 -1.84
N MET A 5 -22.56 28.16 -2.54
CA MET A 5 -22.36 26.73 -2.42
C MET A 5 -21.04 26.40 -3.13
N ILE A 6 -19.92 26.61 -2.45
CA ILE A 6 -18.60 26.31 -3.01
C ILE A 6 -18.45 24.79 -3.04
N GLU A 7 -18.43 24.23 -4.24
CA GLU A 7 -18.31 22.79 -4.45
C GLU A 7 -16.90 22.32 -4.05
N THR A 8 -16.84 21.31 -3.16
CA THR A 8 -15.58 20.65 -2.81
C THR A 8 -15.05 19.88 -4.01
N HIS A 9 -13.82 20.17 -4.41
CA HIS A 9 -13.15 19.47 -5.50
C HIS A 9 -11.82 18.86 -5.04
N VAL A 10 -11.34 17.87 -5.80
CA VAL A 10 -10.04 17.23 -5.58
C VAL A 10 -9.08 17.67 -6.68
N ARG A 11 -7.96 18.28 -6.30
CA ARG A 11 -6.86 18.63 -7.20
C ARG A 11 -5.73 17.62 -7.03
N VAL A 12 -5.27 17.05 -8.15
CA VAL A 12 -4.06 16.22 -8.18
C VAL A 12 -2.85 17.15 -8.28
N VAL A 13 -2.00 17.13 -7.26
CA VAL A 13 -0.79 17.97 -7.20
C VAL A 13 0.40 17.22 -7.78
N ARG A 14 0.48 15.92 -7.52
CA ARG A 14 1.53 15.03 -8.04
C ARG A 14 1.00 13.61 -8.11
N ALA A 15 1.35 12.90 -9.17
CA ALA A 15 1.04 11.49 -9.35
C ALA A 15 2.18 10.83 -10.11
N ASP A 16 3.04 10.16 -9.35
CA ASP A 16 4.16 9.35 -9.84
C ASP A 16 3.83 7.86 -9.62
N GLN A 17 4.72 6.96 -10.05
CA GLN A 17 4.51 5.51 -9.90
C GLN A 17 4.32 5.05 -8.45
N HIS A 18 4.97 5.70 -7.47
CA HIS A 18 4.95 5.29 -6.05
C HIS A 18 4.49 6.38 -5.09
N TYR A 19 4.12 7.57 -5.60
CA TYR A 19 3.75 8.70 -4.76
C TYR A 19 2.62 9.51 -5.39
N GLY A 20 1.59 9.81 -4.59
CA GLY A 20 0.49 10.68 -4.97
C GLY A 20 0.26 11.78 -3.94
N LYS A 21 0.08 13.02 -4.38
CA LYS A 21 -0.34 14.16 -3.54
C LYS A 21 -1.65 14.72 -4.09
N PHE A 22 -2.65 14.80 -3.23
CA PHE A 22 -3.99 15.29 -3.53
C PHE A 22 -4.37 16.42 -2.55
N GLU A 23 -5.01 17.46 -3.06
CA GLU A 23 -5.54 18.58 -2.30
C GLU A 23 -7.07 18.60 -2.44
N ILE A 24 -7.79 18.78 -1.34
CA ILE A 24 -9.26 18.76 -1.30
C ILE A 24 -9.73 20.06 -0.68
N GLU A 25 -10.44 20.88 -1.45
CA GLU A 25 -10.89 22.20 -1.01
C GLU A 25 -12.14 22.69 -1.76
N PRO A 26 -12.89 23.65 -1.18
CA PRO A 26 -12.84 24.05 0.22
C PRO A 26 -13.49 22.99 1.13
N LEU A 27 -13.05 22.96 2.39
CA LEU A 27 -13.65 22.15 3.44
C LEU A 27 -14.07 23.06 4.58
N GLU A 28 -15.20 22.75 5.20
CA GLU A 28 -15.60 23.41 6.43
C GLU A 28 -14.59 23.17 7.56
N ARG A 29 -14.53 24.10 8.52
CA ARG A 29 -13.64 23.97 9.66
C ARG A 29 -13.90 22.66 10.41
N GLY A 30 -12.86 21.84 10.55
CA GLY A 30 -12.93 20.53 11.22
C GLY A 30 -13.10 19.33 10.28
N TYR A 31 -13.62 19.53 9.05
CA TYR A 31 -13.80 18.43 8.09
C TYR A 31 -12.48 17.88 7.56
N GLY A 32 -11.41 18.70 7.49
CA GLY A 32 -10.09 18.24 7.08
C GLY A 32 -9.57 17.07 7.91
N THR A 33 -9.70 17.13 9.23
CA THR A 33 -9.27 16.04 10.13
C THR A 33 -10.18 14.82 10.01
N THR A 34 -11.51 15.02 9.93
CA THR A 34 -12.49 13.94 9.79
C THR A 34 -12.23 13.13 8.51
N LEU A 35 -12.12 13.82 7.37
CA LEU A 35 -11.90 13.21 6.08
C LEU A 35 -10.48 12.62 5.96
N GLY A 36 -9.46 13.36 6.41
CA GLY A 36 -8.07 12.89 6.41
C GLY A 36 -7.87 11.62 7.23
N ASN A 37 -8.45 11.55 8.43
CA ASN A 37 -8.38 10.35 9.27
C ASN A 37 -9.13 9.17 8.65
N ALA A 38 -10.31 9.40 8.09
CA ALA A 38 -11.07 8.35 7.41
C ALA A 38 -10.31 7.79 6.20
N LEU A 39 -9.82 8.66 5.32
CA LEU A 39 -9.02 8.26 4.16
C LEU A 39 -7.74 7.54 4.56
N ARG A 40 -7.01 8.03 5.57
CA ARG A 40 -5.80 7.36 6.08
C ARG A 40 -6.10 5.92 6.51
N ARG A 41 -7.20 5.68 7.21
CA ARG A 41 -7.57 4.29 7.61
C ARG A 41 -7.86 3.44 6.39
N VAL A 42 -8.73 3.90 5.50
CA VAL A 42 -9.12 3.15 4.30
C VAL A 42 -7.90 2.81 3.44
N LEU A 43 -7.02 3.78 3.22
CA LEU A 43 -5.81 3.59 2.41
C LEU A 43 -4.80 2.61 3.05
N LEU A 44 -4.73 2.55 4.38
CA LEU A 44 -3.80 1.66 5.09
C LEU A 44 -4.35 0.25 5.31
N SER A 45 -5.66 0.05 5.40
CA SER A 45 -6.25 -1.23 5.83
C SER A 45 -7.21 -1.88 4.84
N SER A 46 -7.67 -1.16 3.82
CA SER A 46 -8.83 -1.61 3.02
C SER A 46 -8.57 -1.61 1.52
N ILE A 47 -7.33 -1.37 1.10
CA ILE A 47 -6.93 -1.54 -0.30
C ILE A 47 -6.63 -3.03 -0.55
N PRO A 48 -7.37 -3.70 -1.45
CA PRO A 48 -7.05 -5.07 -1.83
C PRO A 48 -5.70 -5.12 -2.56
N GLY A 49 -4.91 -6.14 -2.27
CA GLY A 49 -3.59 -6.32 -2.86
C GLY A 49 -3.17 -7.79 -2.83
N TYR A 50 -2.05 -8.09 -3.49
CA TYR A 50 -1.50 -9.43 -3.57
C TYR A 50 -0.14 -9.43 -2.89
N ALA A 51 0.11 -10.44 -2.07
CA ALA A 51 1.38 -10.63 -1.38
C ALA A 51 1.71 -12.12 -1.31
N VAL A 52 3.00 -12.42 -1.19
CA VAL A 52 3.46 -13.79 -0.95
C VAL A 52 3.07 -14.20 0.47
N THR A 53 2.26 -15.25 0.61
CA THR A 53 1.79 -15.74 1.91
C THR A 53 2.60 -16.92 2.44
N SER A 54 3.11 -17.77 1.55
CA SER A 54 3.96 -18.90 1.91
C SER A 54 4.92 -19.25 0.78
N ILE A 55 6.04 -19.88 1.14
CA ILE A 55 7.00 -20.43 0.20
C ILE A 55 7.45 -21.82 0.67
N ARG A 56 7.95 -22.63 -0.26
CA ARG A 56 8.63 -23.89 0.02
C ARG A 56 9.95 -23.90 -0.73
N ILE A 57 11.04 -24.14 0.00
CA ILE A 57 12.38 -24.25 -0.57
C ILE A 57 12.84 -25.69 -0.40
N GLU A 58 13.20 -26.34 -1.50
CA GLU A 58 13.68 -27.72 -1.46
C GLU A 58 15.02 -27.78 -0.72
N GLY A 59 15.15 -28.75 0.19
CA GLY A 59 16.38 -28.93 0.99
C GLY A 59 16.54 -27.99 2.18
N VAL A 60 15.57 -27.10 2.45
CA VAL A 60 15.55 -26.24 3.64
C VAL A 60 14.34 -26.62 4.50
N LEU A 61 14.60 -27.11 5.70
CA LEU A 61 13.56 -27.61 6.61
C LEU A 61 13.12 -26.56 7.64
N SER A 62 13.94 -25.53 7.83
CA SER A 62 13.71 -24.46 8.80
C SER A 62 14.14 -23.09 8.25
N GLU A 63 13.45 -22.04 8.65
CA GLU A 63 13.75 -20.63 8.30
C GLU A 63 15.11 -20.12 8.79
N PHE A 64 15.78 -20.89 9.65
CA PHE A 64 17.11 -20.57 10.18
C PHE A 64 18.24 -21.36 9.50
N GLU A 65 17.92 -22.28 8.60
CA GLU A 65 18.92 -23.04 7.84
C GLU A 65 19.40 -22.21 6.63
N PRO A 66 20.68 -22.32 6.23
CA PRO A 66 21.16 -21.67 5.02
C PRO A 66 20.59 -22.37 3.78
N ILE A 67 20.32 -21.59 2.73
CA ILE A 67 19.90 -22.14 1.43
C ILE A 67 21.16 -22.59 0.67
N PRO A 68 21.29 -23.87 0.29
CA PRO A 68 22.47 -24.35 -0.45
C PRO A 68 22.70 -23.58 -1.75
N GLY A 69 23.91 -23.06 -1.94
CA GLY A 69 24.28 -22.32 -3.15
C GLY A 69 23.82 -20.85 -3.19
N VAL A 70 23.19 -20.35 -2.14
CA VAL A 70 22.80 -18.95 -2.00
C VAL A 70 23.70 -18.26 -0.98
N LYS A 71 24.10 -17.02 -1.27
CA LYS A 71 24.98 -16.22 -0.40
C LYS A 71 24.23 -15.64 0.81
N GLU A 72 22.95 -15.32 0.63
CA GLU A 72 22.07 -14.75 1.63
C GLU A 72 21.53 -15.84 2.57
N ASP A 73 21.28 -15.49 3.83
CA ASP A 73 20.53 -16.37 4.74
C ASP A 73 19.03 -16.39 4.39
N THR A 74 18.33 -17.42 4.87
CA THR A 74 16.91 -17.65 4.56
C THR A 74 16.01 -16.51 5.06
N VAL A 75 16.34 -15.86 6.18
CA VAL A 75 15.55 -14.75 6.73
C VAL A 75 15.64 -13.53 5.82
N HIS A 76 16.84 -13.18 5.35
CA HIS A 76 17.06 -12.09 4.42
C HIS A 76 16.36 -12.37 3.09
N PHE A 77 16.48 -13.60 2.57
CA PHE A 77 15.75 -14.02 1.39
C PHE A 77 14.22 -13.84 1.55
N LEU A 78 13.66 -14.26 2.69
CA LEU A 78 12.24 -14.07 3.02
C LEU A 78 11.84 -12.59 3.09
N LEU A 79 12.68 -11.72 3.65
CA LEU A 79 12.42 -10.27 3.70
C LEU A 79 12.40 -9.65 2.30
N ASN A 80 13.31 -10.07 1.42
CA ASN A 80 13.32 -9.62 0.03
C ASN A 80 12.04 -10.03 -0.70
N LEU A 81 11.55 -11.24 -0.45
CA LEU A 81 10.27 -11.70 -1.01
C LEU A 81 9.06 -10.90 -0.51
N LYS A 82 9.07 -10.40 0.73
CA LYS A 82 8.02 -9.51 1.24
C LYS A 82 7.95 -8.17 0.51
N ASN A 83 9.05 -7.72 -0.08
CA ASN A 83 9.11 -6.47 -0.86
C ASN A 83 8.71 -6.65 -2.33
N LEU A 84 8.40 -7.88 -2.77
CA LEU A 84 8.03 -8.15 -4.15
C LEU A 84 6.66 -7.52 -4.50
N ALA A 85 6.66 -6.60 -5.47
CA ALA A 85 5.43 -6.00 -5.99
C ALA A 85 4.78 -6.92 -7.02
N LEU A 86 3.65 -7.52 -6.66
CA LEU A 86 2.89 -8.42 -7.52
C LEU A 86 1.77 -7.68 -8.25
N ARG A 87 1.65 -7.94 -9.56
CA ARG A 87 0.48 -7.51 -10.35
C ARG A 87 -0.16 -8.77 -10.96
N PRO A 88 -1.39 -9.12 -10.58
CA PRO A 88 -2.08 -10.27 -11.15
C PRO A 88 -2.44 -10.00 -12.61
N THR A 89 -2.48 -11.06 -13.41
CA THR A 89 -3.04 -10.99 -14.78
C THR A 89 -4.57 -11.07 -14.76
N THR A 90 -5.15 -11.64 -13.70
CA THR A 90 -6.60 -11.81 -13.49
C THR A 90 -7.14 -10.87 -12.41
N ALA A 91 -8.41 -10.50 -12.51
CA ALA A 91 -8.98 -9.39 -11.72
C ALA A 91 -9.37 -9.73 -10.28
N GLN A 92 -9.23 -10.98 -9.82
CA GLN A 92 -9.68 -11.41 -8.49
C GLN A 92 -8.51 -11.89 -7.60
N PRO A 93 -8.34 -11.31 -6.40
CA PRO A 93 -7.47 -11.83 -5.35
C PRO A 93 -8.05 -13.03 -4.63
#